data_AF-A0A5E7EUW7-F1
#
_entry.id   AF-A0A5E7EUW7-F1
#
_cell.length_a   1.000
_cell.length_b   1.000
_cell.length_c   1.000
_cell.angle_alpha   90.00
_cell.angle_beta   90.00
_cell.angle_gamma   90.00
#
_symmetry.space_group_name_H-M   'P 1'
#
loop_
_entity.id
_entity.type
_entity.pdbx_description
1 polymer ?
#
loop_
_entity_poly.entity_id
_entity_poly.type
_entity_poly.pdbx_seq_one_letter_code
_entity_poly.pdbx_strand_id
1 'polypeptide(L)'
;MRALRWFGLLSAMLMLGGYVAVCDAASASLKPEKTRVWMTVGEHRFAITLADNAAAGAFARLLPLTIEMSDLNRNEKHASLPETLPANASKPGTIHNGDLMLYGADTLVVFYSTFNSTYSYTRLGRVDDIADLARALGRGDVRVMFSKD
;
A
#
# COMPACT_ATOMS: atom_id res chain seq x y z
N MET A 1 -62.68 51.25 -33.72
CA MET A 1 -63.88 50.55 -33.20
C MET A 1 -63.43 49.38 -32.34
N ARG A 2 -64.09 49.20 -31.18
CA ARG A 2 -63.88 48.20 -30.09
C ARG A 2 -62.66 48.51 -29.18
N ALA A 3 -62.81 49.09 -27.98
CA ALA A 3 -63.50 48.62 -26.74
C ALA A 3 -62.85 47.34 -26.18
N LEU A 4 -62.60 47.10 -24.88
CA LEU A 4 -62.67 47.82 -23.60
C LEU A 4 -62.14 46.80 -22.55
N ARG A 5 -61.56 47.27 -21.44
CA ARG A 5 -61.71 46.78 -20.03
C ARG A 5 -60.41 46.52 -19.24
N TRP A 6 -60.25 47.39 -18.25
CA TRP A 6 -59.68 47.25 -16.91
C TRP A 6 -59.75 45.86 -16.26
N PHE A 7 -58.73 45.51 -15.45
CA PHE A 7 -58.79 45.21 -14.00
C PHE A 7 -57.34 44.98 -13.51
N GLY A 8 -56.84 45.74 -12.52
CA GLY A 8 -56.69 45.26 -11.13
C GLY A 8 -55.21 44.93 -10.86
N LEU A 9 -54.49 45.76 -10.09
CA LEU A 9 -54.27 45.66 -8.64
C LEU A 9 -53.28 44.57 -8.20
N LEU A 10 -52.36 45.02 -7.35
CA LEU A 10 -51.67 44.35 -6.25
C LEU A 10 -50.26 43.76 -6.45
N SER A 11 -49.44 44.20 -5.47
CA SER A 11 -48.36 43.49 -4.80
C SER A 11 -47.13 43.17 -5.63
N ALA A 12 -46.07 43.98 -5.53
CA ALA A 12 -45.14 43.99 -4.39
C ALA A 12 -44.37 42.67 -4.20
N MET A 13 -43.06 42.88 -4.12
CA MET A 13 -42.14 42.26 -3.17
C MET A 13 -41.16 41.20 -3.70
N LEU A 14 -39.90 41.60 -3.55
CA LEU A 14 -38.72 40.85 -3.12
C LEU A 14 -38.09 39.84 -4.09
N MET A 15 -36.97 40.29 -4.65
CA MET A 15 -35.80 39.44 -4.88
C MET A 15 -35.30 38.90 -3.53
N LEU A 16 -35.09 37.59 -3.40
CA LEU A 16 -33.84 36.98 -2.89
C LEU A 16 -33.96 35.45 -2.81
N GLY A 17 -32.95 34.77 -3.33
CA GLY A 17 -32.34 33.60 -2.68
C GLY A 17 -33.03 32.24 -2.85
N GLY A 18 -32.34 31.33 -3.53
CA GLY A 18 -32.71 29.92 -3.52
C GLY A 18 -31.86 29.07 -4.43
N TYR A 19 -30.56 28.96 -4.13
CA TYR A 19 -29.68 27.95 -4.70
C TYR A 19 -30.29 26.57 -4.43
N VAL A 20 -30.70 25.83 -5.46
CA VAL A 20 -31.03 24.41 -5.30
C VAL A 20 -29.72 23.66 -5.22
N ALA A 21 -29.40 23.20 -4.02
CA ALA A 21 -28.34 22.26 -3.77
C ALA A 21 -28.64 20.96 -4.52
N VAL A 22 -27.76 20.58 -5.45
CA VAL A 22 -27.65 19.18 -5.87
C VAL A 22 -27.07 18.43 -4.67
N CYS A 23 -27.92 17.71 -3.96
CA CYS A 23 -27.51 16.73 -2.97
C CYS A 23 -26.97 15.51 -3.73
N ASP A 24 -25.69 15.54 -4.12
CA ASP A 24 -24.98 14.29 -4.40
C ASP A 24 -24.46 13.76 -3.05
N ALA A 25 -25.23 12.84 -2.49
CA ALA A 25 -24.91 12.18 -1.26
C ALA A 25 -23.81 11.14 -1.50
N ALA A 26 -22.82 11.15 -0.61
CA ALA A 26 -21.80 10.13 -0.40
C ALA A 26 -20.72 10.03 -1.49
N SER A 27 -19.78 10.98 -1.43
CA SER A 27 -18.37 10.61 -1.62
C SER A 27 -18.01 9.62 -0.50
N ALA A 28 -18.27 8.34 -0.74
CA ALA A 28 -17.67 7.28 0.03
C ALA A 28 -16.16 7.48 -0.11
N SER A 29 -15.50 7.80 1.00
CA SER A 29 -14.05 7.76 1.08
C SER A 29 -13.64 6.33 0.70
N LEU A 30 -13.28 6.13 -0.58
CA LEU A 30 -12.62 4.93 -1.04
C LEU A 30 -11.27 4.92 -0.34
N LYS A 31 -11.23 4.32 0.86
CA LYS A 31 -9.96 3.90 1.42
C LYS A 31 -9.31 3.04 0.35
N PRO A 32 -8.08 3.36 -0.11
CA PRO A 32 -7.41 2.53 -1.08
C PRO A 32 -7.39 1.12 -0.53
N GLU A 33 -7.94 0.16 -1.29
CA GLU A 33 -7.89 -1.24 -0.93
C GLU A 33 -6.41 -1.61 -0.87
N LYS A 34 -5.95 -2.08 0.30
CA LYS A 34 -4.54 -2.40 0.48
C LYS A 34 -4.19 -3.55 -0.45
N THR A 35 -3.23 -3.33 -1.35
CA THR A 35 -2.80 -4.36 -2.29
C THR A 35 -2.20 -5.53 -1.52
N ARG A 36 -2.79 -6.72 -1.71
CA ARG A 36 -2.30 -7.96 -1.12
C ARG A 36 -1.50 -8.73 -2.16
N VAL A 37 -0.37 -9.29 -1.74
CA VAL A 37 0.47 -10.20 -2.53
C VAL A 37 0.85 -11.40 -1.66
N TRP A 38 1.52 -12.37 -2.25
CA TRP A 38 1.91 -13.61 -1.59
C TRP A 38 3.40 -13.81 -1.66
N MET A 39 3.95 -14.42 -0.62
CA MET A 39 5.30 -14.94 -0.54
C MET A 39 5.23 -16.44 -0.28
N THR A 40 5.87 -17.23 -1.13
CA THR A 40 5.92 -18.68 -1.04
C THR A 40 7.35 -19.13 -0.78
N VAL A 41 7.53 -19.96 0.24
CA VAL A 41 8.81 -20.51 0.70
C VAL A 41 8.62 -22.00 0.91
N GLY A 42 9.10 -22.81 -0.03
CA GLY A 42 8.73 -24.24 -0.09
C GLY A 42 7.20 -24.39 -0.14
N GLU A 43 6.64 -25.18 0.79
CA GLU A 43 5.19 -25.42 0.91
C GLU A 43 4.47 -24.34 1.75
N HIS A 44 5.20 -23.38 2.32
CA HIS A 44 4.61 -22.33 3.16
C HIS A 44 4.27 -21.10 2.32
N ARG A 45 3.04 -20.62 2.49
CA ARG A 45 2.54 -19.44 1.78
C ARG A 45 2.07 -18.37 2.77
N PHE A 46 2.63 -17.18 2.63
CA PHE A 46 2.40 -16.03 3.50
C PHE A 46 1.74 -14.91 2.72
N ALA A 47 0.66 -14.36 3.27
CA ALA A 47 0.10 -13.14 2.73
C ALA A 47 0.90 -11.92 3.17
N ILE A 48 1.08 -10.98 2.25
CA ILE A 48 1.75 -9.71 2.48
C ILE A 48 0.79 -8.60 2.12
N THR A 49 0.55 -7.69 3.05
CA THR A 49 -0.11 -6.41 2.78
C THR A 49 0.94 -5.39 2.36
N LEU A 50 0.85 -4.89 1.13
CA LEU A 50 1.75 -3.84 0.63
C LEU A 50 1.41 -2.47 1.22
N ALA A 51 2.43 -1.63 1.35
CA ALA A 51 2.27 -0.24 1.74
C ALA A 51 1.69 0.59 0.58
N ASP A 52 0.98 1.66 0.91
CA ASP A 52 0.49 2.62 -0.08
C ASP A 52 1.58 3.64 -0.42
N ASN A 53 2.53 3.24 -1.27
CA ASN A 53 3.59 4.11 -1.77
C ASN A 53 4.15 3.64 -3.13
N ALA A 54 4.91 4.53 -3.79
CA ALA A 54 5.46 4.29 -5.12
C ALA A 54 6.38 3.07 -5.21
N ALA A 55 7.18 2.80 -4.17
CA ALA A 55 8.11 1.66 -4.14
C ALA A 55 7.36 0.33 -4.05
N ALA A 56 6.35 0.24 -3.19
CA ALA A 56 5.50 -0.93 -3.06
C ALA A 56 4.71 -1.21 -4.35
N GLY A 57 4.17 -0.16 -4.99
CA GLY A 57 3.52 -0.28 -6.29
C GLY A 57 4.48 -0.73 -7.40
N ALA A 58 5.74 -0.30 -7.36
CA ALA A 58 6.77 -0.77 -8.29
C ALA A 58 7.17 -2.23 -8.04
N PHE A 59 7.37 -2.62 -6.78
CA PHE A 59 7.59 -4.00 -6.39
C PHE A 59 6.45 -4.92 -6.87
N ALA A 60 5.18 -4.51 -6.72
CA ALA A 60 4.03 -5.28 -7.21
C ALA A 60 4.02 -5.52 -8.73
N ARG A 61 4.66 -4.64 -9.52
CA ARG A 61 4.79 -4.79 -10.98
C ARG A 61 5.88 -5.79 -11.38
N LEU A 62 6.83 -6.09 -10.48
CA LEU A 62 7.83 -7.14 -10.70
C LEU A 62 7.29 -8.56 -10.53
N LEU A 63 6.07 -8.70 -9.99
CA LEU A 63 5.50 -10.01 -9.71
C LEU A 63 4.89 -10.66 -10.97
N PRO A 64 5.09 -11.97 -11.18
CA PRO A 64 5.74 -12.92 -10.27
C PRO A 64 7.27 -12.80 -10.27
N LEU A 65 7.88 -12.89 -9.08
CA LEU A 65 9.33 -12.79 -8.89
C LEU A 65 9.81 -13.98 -8.04
N THR A 66 10.65 -14.83 -8.62
CA THR A 66 11.37 -15.88 -7.87
C THR A 66 12.81 -15.46 -7.71
N ILE A 67 13.31 -15.46 -6.47
CA ILE A 67 14.65 -14.97 -6.15
C ILE A 67 15.29 -15.79 -5.04
N GLU A 68 16.58 -16.06 -5.17
CA GLU A 68 17.40 -16.61 -4.09
C GLU A 68 17.75 -15.48 -3.12
N MET A 69 17.42 -15.64 -1.84
CA MET A 69 17.69 -14.66 -0.81
C MET A 69 18.70 -15.20 0.19
N SER A 70 19.78 -14.47 0.41
CA SER A 70 20.82 -14.85 1.38
C SER A 70 20.42 -14.48 2.80
N ASP A 71 20.83 -15.32 3.76
CA ASP A 71 20.64 -15.04 5.18
C ASP A 71 21.72 -14.08 5.70
N LEU A 72 21.28 -12.99 6.32
CA LEU A 72 22.18 -12.04 6.94
C LEU A 72 21.81 -11.89 8.42
N ASN A 73 22.83 -11.88 9.28
CA ASN A 73 22.73 -11.66 10.74
C ASN A 73 21.75 -12.56 11.51
N ARG A 74 21.18 -13.61 10.87
CA ARG A 74 20.14 -14.48 11.43
C ARG A 74 18.86 -13.73 11.84
N ASN A 75 18.54 -12.62 11.18
CA ASN A 75 17.32 -11.83 11.38
C ASN A 75 16.64 -11.39 10.08
N GLU A 76 17.32 -11.52 8.93
CA GLU A 76 16.84 -11.02 7.66
C GLU A 76 17.25 -11.94 6.50
N LYS A 77 16.39 -11.99 5.48
CA LYS A 77 16.74 -12.46 4.13
C LYS A 77 16.86 -11.27 3.22
N HIS A 78 17.86 -11.24 2.35
CA HIS A 78 18.00 -10.16 1.38
C HIS A 78 18.41 -10.65 -0.02
N ALA A 79 18.05 -9.87 -1.04
CA ALA A 79 18.48 -10.09 -2.42
C ALA A 79 18.38 -8.80 -3.24
N SER A 80 19.21 -8.69 -4.29
CA SER A 80 19.11 -7.60 -5.26
C SER A 80 17.98 -7.84 -6.26
N LEU A 81 17.11 -6.86 -6.42
CA LEU A 81 16.05 -6.83 -7.43
C LEU A 81 16.62 -6.65 -8.84
N PRO A 82 15.89 -7.09 -9.88
CA PRO A 82 16.34 -6.95 -11.28
C PRO A 82 16.35 -5.49 -11.77
N GLU A 83 15.67 -4.58 -11.07
CA GLU A 83 15.63 -3.15 -11.35
C GLU A 83 15.55 -2.33 -10.05
N THR A 84 15.87 -1.04 -10.15
CA THR A 84 15.73 -0.11 -9.04
C THR A 84 14.29 0.34 -8.87
N LEU A 85 13.86 0.52 -7.62
CA LEU A 85 12.55 1.03 -7.24
C LEU A 85 12.66 2.49 -6.76
N PRO A 86 11.58 3.28 -6.82
CA PRO A 86 11.57 4.66 -6.34
C PRO A 86 11.60 4.72 -4.80
N ALA A 87 12.81 4.66 -4.23
CA ALA A 87 13.03 4.66 -2.79
C ALA A 87 12.62 5.99 -2.12
N ASN A 88 12.02 5.87 -0.94
CA ASN A 88 11.71 6.97 -0.03
C ASN A 88 12.12 6.53 1.39
N ALA A 89 13.42 6.45 1.61
CA ALA A 89 13.97 5.80 2.79
C ALA A 89 13.84 6.67 4.04
N SER A 90 13.42 6.07 5.14
CA SER A 90 13.39 6.69 6.46
C SER A 90 13.91 5.73 7.52
N LYS A 91 14.29 6.25 8.70
CA LYS A 91 14.72 5.42 9.83
C LYS A 91 13.49 4.95 10.61
N PRO A 92 13.14 3.65 10.60
CA PRO A 92 11.96 3.17 11.33
C PRO A 92 12.19 3.10 12.85
N GLY A 93 13.46 3.13 13.30
CA GLY A 93 13.85 2.92 14.69
C GLY A 93 13.80 1.45 15.10
N THR A 94 12.64 0.82 14.96
CA THR A 94 12.45 -0.62 15.20
C THR A 94 12.00 -1.32 13.92
N ILE A 95 12.77 -2.34 13.55
CA ILE A 95 12.37 -3.34 12.56
C ILE A 95 11.58 -4.43 13.27
N HIS A 96 10.46 -4.83 12.70
CA HIS A 96 9.61 -5.85 13.28
C HIS A 96 9.65 -7.13 12.44
N ASN A 97 9.53 -8.28 13.10
CA ASN A 97 9.27 -9.55 12.43
C ASN A 97 8.08 -9.39 11.45
N GLY A 98 8.28 -9.83 10.21
CA GLY A 98 7.35 -9.72 9.10
C GLY A 98 7.48 -8.47 8.25
N ASP A 99 8.35 -7.51 8.59
CA ASP A 99 8.54 -6.32 7.76
C ASP A 99 9.18 -6.67 6.41
N LEU A 100 8.57 -6.19 5.32
CA LEU A 100 9.11 -6.23 3.96
C LEU A 100 9.62 -4.84 3.58
N MET A 101 10.91 -4.73 3.31
CA MET A 101 11.62 -3.47 3.18
C MET A 101 12.51 -3.44 1.94
N LEU A 102 12.84 -2.24 1.49
CA LEU A 102 13.84 -1.97 0.47
C LEU A 102 15.00 -1.21 1.11
N TYR A 103 16.21 -1.76 1.02
CA TYR A 103 17.44 -1.08 1.36
C TYR A 103 18.05 -0.47 0.09
N GLY A 104 18.49 0.78 0.17
CA GLY A 104 18.87 1.54 -1.03
C GLY A 104 17.71 1.65 -2.01
N ALA A 105 17.96 1.32 -3.28
CA ALA A 105 16.97 1.36 -4.35
C ALA A 105 16.60 -0.04 -4.89
N ASP A 106 17.35 -1.09 -4.59
CA ASP A 106 17.24 -2.39 -5.25
C ASP A 106 17.37 -3.59 -4.31
N THR A 107 17.70 -3.42 -3.04
CA THR A 107 17.90 -4.57 -2.15
C THR A 107 16.60 -4.88 -1.40
N LEU A 108 15.92 -5.95 -1.81
CA LEU A 108 14.74 -6.46 -1.12
C LEU A 108 15.16 -7.15 0.19
N VAL A 109 14.45 -6.85 1.28
CA VAL A 109 14.72 -7.44 2.60
C VAL A 109 13.42 -7.94 3.23
N VAL A 110 13.42 -9.21 3.68
CA VAL A 110 12.37 -9.81 4.51
C VAL A 110 12.92 -10.02 5.91
N PHE A 111 12.38 -9.32 6.89
CA PHE A 111 12.77 -9.47 8.28
C PHE A 111 11.94 -10.54 8.99
N TYR A 112 12.60 -11.46 9.67
CA TYR A 112 11.94 -12.55 10.43
C TYR A 112 12.24 -12.51 11.93
N SER A 113 12.80 -11.39 12.42
CA SER A 113 13.01 -11.09 13.83
C SER A 113 12.81 -9.59 14.10
N THR A 114 12.50 -9.23 15.34
CA THR A 114 12.30 -7.84 15.77
C THR A 114 13.56 -7.31 16.46
N PHE A 115 14.04 -6.14 16.04
CA PHE A 115 15.23 -5.50 16.61
C PHE A 115 15.28 -3.99 16.32
N ASN A 116 16.09 -3.26 17.07
CA ASN A 116 16.32 -1.84 16.81
C ASN A 116 17.35 -1.66 15.69
N SER A 117 17.09 -0.73 14.78
CA SER A 117 17.95 -0.45 13.64
C SER A 117 18.12 1.06 13.45
N THR A 118 19.35 1.49 13.17
CA THR A 118 19.69 2.88 12.85
C THR A 118 19.72 3.15 11.34
N TYR A 119 19.56 2.10 10.53
CA TYR A 119 19.55 2.16 9.07
C TYR A 119 18.24 2.72 8.53
N SER A 120 18.31 3.29 7.33
CA SER A 120 17.17 3.80 6.60
C SER A 120 16.66 2.75 5.61
N TYR A 121 15.34 2.58 5.56
CA TYR A 121 14.66 1.67 4.64
C TYR A 121 13.45 2.36 4.01
N THR A 122 13.09 1.94 2.80
CA THR A 122 11.77 2.23 2.23
C THR A 122 10.84 1.06 2.53
N ARG A 123 9.68 1.31 3.15
CA ARG A 123 8.72 0.26 3.46
C ARG A 123 8.01 -0.22 2.20
N LEU A 124 8.03 -1.53 1.94
CA LEU A 124 7.30 -2.15 0.84
C LEU A 124 6.00 -2.80 1.31
N GLY A 125 6.00 -3.42 2.49
CA GLY A 125 4.84 -4.09 3.03
C GLY A 125 5.12 -4.79 4.34
N ARG A 126 4.24 -5.73 4.68
CA ARG A 126 4.38 -6.57 5.87
C ARG A 126 3.67 -7.91 5.67
N VAL A 127 4.28 -8.98 6.16
CA VAL A 127 3.65 -10.30 6.31
C VAL A 127 2.54 -10.20 7.36
N ASP A 128 1.35 -10.69 7.01
CA ASP A 128 0.16 -10.57 7.86
C ASP A 128 0.19 -11.52 9.06
N ASP A 129 0.52 -12.79 8.82
CA ASP A 129 0.68 -13.82 9.84
C ASP A 129 2.13 -14.33 9.86
N ILE A 130 2.80 -14.09 10.98
CA ILE A 130 4.23 -14.34 11.18
C ILE A 130 4.52 -15.60 11.99
N ALA A 131 3.49 -16.35 12.43
CA ALA A 131 3.65 -17.47 13.37
C ALA A 131 4.71 -18.49 12.90
N ASP A 132 4.71 -18.79 11.62
CA ASP A 132 5.62 -19.77 11.00
C ASP A 132 6.73 -19.15 10.14
N LEU A 133 6.81 -17.82 10.07
CA LEU A 133 7.67 -17.12 9.11
C LEU A 133 9.16 -17.47 9.31
N ALA A 134 9.66 -17.33 10.53
CA ALA A 134 11.07 -17.60 10.84
C ALA A 134 11.43 -19.08 10.62
N ARG A 135 10.50 -19.99 10.90
CA ARG A 135 10.68 -21.43 10.69
C ARG A 135 10.75 -21.76 9.20
N ALA A 136 9.87 -21.18 8.39
CA ALA A 136 9.83 -21.41 6.95
C ALA A 136 11.05 -20.82 6.23
N LEU A 137 11.49 -19.62 6.62
CA LEU A 137 12.69 -18.99 6.04
C LEU A 137 13.99 -19.68 6.45
N GLY A 138 14.01 -20.31 7.63
CA GLY A 138 15.13 -21.14 8.08
C GLY A 138 16.46 -20.39 8.21
N ARG A 139 17.55 -21.16 8.40
CA ARG A 139 18.93 -20.64 8.38
C ARG A 139 19.52 -20.80 6.99
N GLY A 140 20.37 -19.85 6.61
CA GLY A 140 21.01 -19.87 5.29
C GLY A 140 20.09 -19.43 4.16
N ASP A 141 20.60 -19.55 2.95
CA ASP A 141 19.95 -19.01 1.75
C ASP A 141 18.66 -19.76 1.42
N VAL A 142 17.69 -19.05 0.88
CA VAL A 142 16.36 -19.59 0.58
C VAL A 142 15.81 -19.03 -0.72
N ARG A 143 15.23 -19.92 -1.54
CA ARG A 143 14.46 -19.51 -2.71
C ARG A 143 13.07 -19.06 -2.28
N VAL A 144 12.69 -17.85 -2.68
CA VAL A 144 11.39 -17.25 -2.37
C VAL A 144 10.69 -16.87 -3.67
N MET A 145 9.40 -17.16 -3.76
CA MET A 145 8.54 -16.68 -4.85
C MET A 145 7.54 -15.67 -4.32
N PHE A 146 7.51 -14.48 -4.91
CA PHE A 146 6.48 -13.47 -4.69
C PHE A 146 5.49 -13.46 -5.86
N SER A 147 4.18 -13.42 -5.58
CA SER A 147 3.11 -13.45 -6.59
C SER A 147 1.90 -12.60 -6.20
N LYS A 148 1.04 -12.26 -7.17
CA LYS A 148 -0.25 -11.60 -6.89
C LYS A 148 -1.33 -12.59 -6.42
N ASP A 149 -1.27 -13.82 -6.97
CA ASP A 149 -2.20 -14.93 -6.73
C ASP A 149 -1.48 -16.26 -6.55
#